data_AF-A0A2N0NR23-F1
#
_entry.id   AF-A0A2N0NR23-F1
#
_cell.length_a   1.000
_cell.length_b   1.000
_cell.length_c   1.000
_cell.angle_alpha   90.00
_cell.angle_beta   90.00
_cell.angle_gamma   90.00
#
_symmetry.space_group_name_H-M   'P 1'
#
loop_
_entity.id
_entity.type
_entity.pdbx_description
1 polymer ?
#
loop_
_entity_poly.entity_id
_entity_poly.type
_entity_poly.pdbx_seq_one_letter_code
_entity_poly.pdbx_strand_id
1 'polypeptide(L)'
;MEIIKSYGFDHIILIGKRYAGIIFMDCYSRVFEWESMCGVLWFLGDCLNNKPRINRVIWSLEFDGKITEFEEVSPNELTDKPATKVIDVYSVAKKKKKKKSTKNSKNRQY
;
A
#
# COMPACT_ATOMS: atom_id res chain seq x y z
N MET A 1 -12.14 -1.01 -7.69
CA MET A 1 -12.24 -0.80 -6.22
C MET A 1 -11.63 -1.96 -5.45
N GLU A 2 -11.95 -3.22 -5.75
CA GLU A 2 -11.33 -4.39 -5.08
C GLU A 2 -9.80 -4.41 -5.14
N ILE A 3 -9.23 -4.04 -6.29
CA ILE A 3 -7.77 -3.90 -6.46
C ILE A 3 -7.14 -2.82 -5.57
N ILE A 4 -7.90 -1.80 -5.18
CA ILE A 4 -7.37 -0.77 -4.26
C ILE A 4 -7.41 -1.30 -2.83
N LYS A 5 -8.37 -2.17 -2.50
CA LYS A 5 -8.39 -2.87 -1.22
C LYS A 5 -7.20 -3.82 -1.05
N SER A 6 -6.68 -4.42 -2.13
CA SER A 6 -5.46 -5.26 -2.02
C SER A 6 -4.21 -4.45 -1.67
N TYR A 7 -4.22 -3.14 -1.87
CA TYR A 7 -3.19 -2.23 -1.37
C TYR A 7 -3.39 -1.83 0.11
N GLY A 8 -4.39 -2.39 0.81
CA GLY A 8 -4.64 -2.13 2.22
C GLY A 8 -5.51 -0.90 2.52
N PHE A 9 -6.16 -0.31 1.51
CA PHE A 9 -7.09 0.80 1.72
C PHE A 9 -8.48 0.28 2.11
N ASP A 10 -8.87 0.50 3.37
CA ASP A 10 -10.20 0.13 3.86
C ASP A 10 -11.28 1.16 3.44
N HIS A 11 -10.93 2.45 3.43
CA HIS A 11 -11.84 3.55 3.14
C HIS A 11 -11.14 4.56 2.24
N ILE A 12 -11.80 4.95 1.14
CA ILE A 12 -11.31 5.97 0.21
C ILE A 12 -12.45 6.92 -0.18
N ILE A 13 -12.09 8.16 -0.47
CA ILE A 13 -12.94 9.16 -1.10
C ILE A 13 -12.53 9.24 -2.57
N LEU A 14 -13.45 8.97 -3.49
CA LEU A 14 -13.18 9.10 -4.93
C LEU A 14 -13.20 10.58 -5.32
N ILE A 15 -12.08 11.06 -5.88
CA ILE A 15 -11.96 12.44 -6.38
C ILE A 15 -12.34 12.49 -7.86
N GLY A 16 -11.90 11.51 -8.64
CA GLY A 16 -12.20 11.47 -10.07
C GLY A 16 -11.80 10.17 -10.75
N LYS A 17 -12.41 9.92 -11.91
CA LYS A 17 -12.08 8.79 -12.79
C LYS A 17 -11.30 9.30 -13.99
N ARG A 18 -10.27 8.55 -14.41
CA ARG A 18 -9.50 8.76 -15.63
C ARG A 18 -9.75 7.61 -16.62
N TYR A 19 -9.26 7.77 -17.85
CA TYR A 19 -9.41 6.77 -18.92
C TYR A 19 -8.88 5.39 -18.50
N ALA A 20 -7.73 5.34 -17.84
CA ALA A 20 -7.11 4.11 -17.35
C ALA A 20 -6.67 4.25 -15.88
N GLY A 21 -7.53 4.80 -15.04
CA GLY A 21 -7.21 4.98 -13.64
C GLY A 21 -8.26 5.70 -12.82
N ILE A 22 -7.99 5.86 -11.53
CA ILE A 22 -8.81 6.68 -10.63
C ILE A 22 -7.93 7.48 -9.70
N ILE A 23 -8.37 8.69 -9.38
CA ILE A 23 -7.76 9.53 -8.35
C ILE A 23 -8.65 9.44 -7.11
N PHE A 24 -8.04 9.13 -5.97
CA PHE A 24 -8.74 9.02 -4.70
C PHE A 24 -7.89 9.54 -3.55
N MET A 25 -8.55 9.78 -2.42
CA MET A 25 -7.91 10.14 -1.16
C MET A 25 -8.26 9.10 -0.10
N ASP A 26 -7.30 8.75 0.76
CA ASP A 26 -7.54 7.84 1.88
C ASP A 26 -7.95 8.59 3.17
N CYS A 27 -8.18 7.86 4.26
CA CYS A 27 -8.52 8.44 5.56
C CYS A 27 -7.38 9.22 6.23
N TYR A 28 -6.16 9.17 5.67
CA TYR A 28 -5.00 9.92 6.13
C TYR A 28 -4.74 11.15 5.28
N SER A 29 -5.72 11.61 4.50
CA SER A 29 -5.58 12.79 3.65
C SER A 29 -4.51 12.64 2.55
N ARG A 30 -4.10 11.40 2.24
CA ARG A 30 -3.14 11.09 1.18
C ARG A 30 -3.86 10.88 -0.14
N VAL A 31 -3.39 11.56 -1.18
CA VAL A 31 -3.93 11.49 -2.53
C VAL A 31 -3.12 10.51 -3.35
N PHE A 32 -3.83 9.60 -4.01
CA PHE A 32 -3.26 8.57 -4.87
C PHE A 32 -3.92 8.57 -6.24
N GLU A 33 -3.14 8.20 -7.26
CA GLU A 33 -3.64 7.81 -8.57
C GLU A 33 -3.38 6.32 -8.78
N TRP A 34 -4.45 5.56 -8.96
CA TRP A 34 -4.36 4.17 -9.40
C TRP A 34 -4.33 4.14 -10.93
N GLU A 35 -3.26 3.60 -11.50
CA GLU A 35 -3.08 3.46 -12.94
C GLU A 35 -3.30 2.01 -13.36
N SER A 36 -4.39 1.75 -14.07
CA SER A 36 -4.84 0.40 -14.39
C SER A 36 -3.99 -0.30 -15.45
N MET A 37 -3.30 0.45 -16.31
CA MET A 37 -2.44 -0.11 -17.36
C MET A 37 -1.23 -0.82 -16.76
N CYS A 38 -0.57 -0.16 -15.80
CA CYS A 38 0.65 -0.66 -15.16
C CYS A 38 0.36 -1.38 -13.84
N GLY A 39 -0.88 -1.27 -13.33
CA GLY A 39 -1.30 -1.87 -12.08
C GLY A 39 -0.67 -1.23 -10.85
N VAL A 40 -0.18 0.01 -10.95
CA VAL A 40 0.55 0.72 -9.88
C VAL A 40 -0.29 1.80 -9.22
N LEU A 41 0.08 2.17 -8.00
CA LEU A 41 -0.43 3.32 -7.26
C LEU A 41 0.65 4.40 -7.18
N TRP A 42 0.32 5.58 -7.68
CA TRP A 42 1.15 6.77 -7.59
C TRP A 42 0.74 7.59 -6.39
N PHE A 43 1.69 7.84 -5.49
CA PHE A 43 1.47 8.80 -4.42
C PHE A 43 1.61 10.21 -4.97
N LEU A 44 0.52 10.98 -4.94
CA LEU A 44 0.48 12.34 -5.50
C LEU A 44 0.73 13.41 -4.46
N GLY A 45 0.35 13.17 -3.20
CA GLY A 45 0.32 14.25 -2.23
C GLY A 45 -0.29 13.85 -0.90
N ASP A 46 -0.10 14.71 0.09
CA ASP A 46 -0.89 14.74 1.31
C ASP A 46 -1.47 16.14 1.41
N CYS A 47 -2.80 16.24 1.46
CA CYS A 47 -3.47 17.52 1.49
C CYS A 47 -3.34 18.24 2.84
N LEU A 48 -2.88 17.56 3.89
CA LEU A 48 -2.63 18.14 5.20
C LEU A 48 -1.22 18.72 5.33
N ASN A 49 -0.25 18.20 4.57
CA ASN A 49 1.16 18.56 4.68
C ASN A 49 1.62 19.42 3.49
N ASN A 50 1.76 20.73 3.71
CA ASN A 50 2.23 21.71 2.71
C ASN A 50 3.73 21.60 2.35
N LYS A 51 4.37 20.45 2.59
CA LYS A 51 5.78 20.26 2.24
C LYS A 51 5.88 19.94 0.74
N PRO A 52 6.69 20.67 -0.04
CA PRO A 52 6.95 20.32 -1.42
C PRO A 52 7.62 18.94 -1.44
N ARG A 53 7.06 18.02 -2.22
CA ARG A 53 7.64 16.69 -2.40
C ARG A 53 8.50 16.69 -3.64
N ILE A 54 9.76 16.36 -3.43
CA ILE A 54 10.77 16.33 -4.49
C ILE A 54 10.73 14.97 -5.21
N ASN A 55 10.27 13.92 -4.51
CA ASN A 55 10.35 12.54 -4.99
C ASN A 55 8.96 11.91 -5.10
N ARG A 56 8.66 11.32 -6.26
CA ARG A 56 7.41 10.62 -6.52
C ARG A 56 7.58 9.16 -6.11
N VAL A 57 6.67 8.68 -5.26
CA VAL A 57 6.71 7.33 -4.73
C VAL A 57 5.67 6.47 -5.44
N ILE A 58 6.09 5.28 -5.88
CA ILE A 58 5.30 4.30 -6.61
C ILE A 58 5.09 3.08 -5.72
N TRP A 59 3.85 2.62 -5.60
CA TRP A 59 3.50 1.37 -4.94
C TRP A 59 3.04 0.36 -5.99
N SER A 60 3.68 -0.80 -6.06
CA SER A 60 3.26 -1.93 -6.89
C SER A 60 2.77 -3.09 -6.02
N LEU A 61 1.84 -3.89 -6.54
CA LEU A 61 1.37 -5.11 -5.90
C LEU A 61 1.99 -6.31 -6.63
N GLU A 62 2.82 -7.06 -5.91
CA GLU A 62 3.44 -8.29 -6.40
C GLU A 62 2.45 -9.47 -6.36
N PHE A 63 2.78 -10.54 -7.10
CA PHE A 63 1.92 -11.74 -7.22
C PHE A 63 1.67 -12.46 -5.89
N ASP A 64 2.59 -12.36 -4.94
CA ASP A 64 2.45 -12.92 -3.59
C ASP A 64 1.58 -12.04 -2.65
N GLY A 65 1.08 -10.91 -3.17
CA GLY A 65 0.29 -9.93 -2.43
C GLY A 65 1.13 -8.96 -1.60
N LYS A 66 2.46 -8.93 -1.80
CA LYS A 66 3.35 -7.93 -1.22
C LYS A 66 3.22 -6.60 -1.96
N ILE A 67 3.24 -5.50 -1.22
CA ILE A 67 3.32 -4.16 -1.79
C ILE A 67 4.79 -3.74 -1.79
N THR A 68 5.32 -3.30 -2.92
CA THR A 68 6.71 -2.81 -3.01
C THR A 68 6.71 -1.32 -3.34
N GLU A 69 7.54 -0.57 -2.63
CA GLU A 69 7.70 0.87 -2.76
C GLU A 69 8.95 1.21 -3.56
N PHE A 70 8.80 2.07 -4.57
CA PHE A 70 9.88 2.56 -5.41
C PHE A 70 9.87 4.08 -5.44
N GLU A 71 11.06 4.66 -5.48
CA GLU A 71 11.24 6.08 -5.71
C GLU A 71 11.49 6.30 -7.20
N GLU A 72 10.68 7.15 -7.84
CA GLU A 72 10.89 7.54 -9.23
C GLU A 72 12.15 8.41 -9.29
N VAL A 73 13.27 7.81 -9.66
CA VAL A 73 14.52 8.52 -9.87
C VAL A 73 14.38 9.34 -11.15
N SER A 74 14.48 10.66 -11.02
CA SER A 74 14.58 11.58 -12.15
C SER A 74 15.64 11.09 -13.14
N PRO A 75 15.37 11.06 -14.47
CA PRO A 75 16.37 10.66 -15.47
C PRO A 75 17.68 11.45 -15.39
N ASN A 76 17.69 12.62 -14.72
CA ASN A 76 18.88 13.44 -14.54
C ASN A 76 19.81 12.98 -13.40
N GLU A 77 19.42 11.98 -12.58
CA GLU A 77 20.24 11.41 -11.49
C GLU A 77 20.77 10.01 -11.83
N LEU A 78 21.15 9.77 -13.09
CA LEU A 78 21.85 8.55 -13.48
C LEU A 78 23.29 8.60 -12.92
N THR A 79 23.45 8.24 -11.65
CA THR A 79 24.75 7.84 -11.10
C THR A 79 24.86 6.33 -11.19
N ASP A 80 26.01 5.82 -11.64
CA ASP A 80 26.30 4.42 -12.04
C ASP A 80 26.22 3.36 -10.92
N LYS A 81 25.31 3.50 -9.94
CA LYS A 81 25.12 2.56 -8.85
C LYS A 81 23.66 2.14 -8.76
N PRO A 82 23.36 0.83 -8.76
CA PRO A 82 21.99 0.36 -8.58
C PRO A 82 21.56 0.68 -7.15
N ALA A 83 20.82 1.77 -6.95
CA ALA A 83 20.22 2.10 -5.67
C ALA A 83 18.90 1.34 -5.50
N THR A 84 18.97 0.00 -5.50
CA THR A 84 17.88 -0.84 -5.00
C THR A 84 17.87 -0.75 -3.48
N LYS A 85 17.34 0.35 -2.94
CA LYS A 85 16.98 0.39 -1.51
C LYS A 85 15.69 -0.39 -1.35
N VAL A 86 15.81 -1.72 -1.21
CA VAL A 86 14.70 -2.54 -0.72
C VAL A 86 14.50 -2.15 0.74
N ILE A 87 13.54 -1.27 1.00
CA ILE A 87 13.14 -0.96 2.36
C ILE A 87 12.21 -2.11 2.79
N ASP A 88 12.52 -2.76 3.90
CA ASP A 88 11.71 -3.87 4.42
C ASP A 88 10.28 -3.39 4.70
N VAL A 89 9.35 -3.91 3.90
CA VAL A 89 7.93 -3.64 4.00
C VAL A 89 7.41 -4.36 5.23
N TYR A 90 6.86 -3.61 6.20
CA TYR A 90 6.08 -4.18 7.29
C TYR A 90 4.89 -4.93 6.68
N SER A 91 4.95 -6.27 6.68
CA SER A 91 3.81 -7.10 6.30
C SER A 91 2.60 -6.69 7.14
N VAL A 92 1.54 -6.19 6.50
CA VAL A 92 0.28 -5.88 7.18
C VAL A 92 -0.33 -7.21 7.61
N ALA A 93 -0.06 -7.58 8.86
CA ALA A 93 -0.46 -8.84 9.45
C ALA A 93 -1.97 -9.05 9.30
N LYS A 94 -2.35 -10.08 8.52
CA LYS A 94 -3.72 -10.58 8.47
C LYS A 94 -4.15 -10.94 9.91
N LYS A 95 -5.16 -10.23 10.45
CA LYS A 95 -5.84 -10.57 11.71
C LYS A 95 -6.25 -12.05 11.67
N LYS A 96 -5.55 -12.92 12.42
CA LYS A 96 -5.97 -14.30 12.66
C LYS A 96 -7.28 -14.28 13.45
N LYS A 97 -8.37 -14.82 12.86
CA LYS A 97 -9.61 -15.14 13.58
C LYS A 97 -9.27 -16.10 14.74
N LYS A 98 -9.59 -15.70 15.98
CA LYS A 98 -9.54 -16.57 17.16
C LYS A 98 -10.48 -17.77 16.95
N LYS A 99 -9.94 -18.99 16.89
CA LYS A 99 -10.71 -20.22 17.05
C LYS A 99 -11.15 -20.35 18.51
N LYS A 100 -12.46 -20.49 18.75
CA LYS A 100 -13.05 -20.85 20.05
C LYS A 100 -12.53 -22.24 20.45
N SER A 101 -11.87 -22.35 21.60
CA SER A 101 -11.52 -23.65 22.20
C SER A 101 -12.68 -24.13 23.07
N THR A 102 -13.21 -25.31 22.75
CA THR A 102 -14.18 -26.04 23.56
C THR A 102 -13.47 -26.65 24.77
N LYS A 103 -13.94 -26.33 25.98
CA LYS A 103 -13.38 -26.77 27.26
C LYS A 103 -13.84 -28.21 27.54
N ASN A 104 -12.92 -29.18 27.47
CA ASN A 104 -13.16 -30.52 28.01
C ASN A 104 -12.37 -30.68 29.31
N SER A 105 -13.08 -30.78 30.43
CA SER A 105 -12.54 -31.11 31.74
C SER A 105 -12.26 -32.61 31.83
N LYS A 106 -11.02 -33.00 32.13
CA LYS A 106 -10.71 -34.32 32.65
C LYS A 106 -9.89 -34.18 33.94
N ASN A 107 -10.50 -34.72 35.00
CA ASN A 107 -9.99 -34.88 36.36
C ASN A 107 -8.67 -35.65 36.44
N ARG A 108 -7.88 -35.36 37.48
CA ARG A 108 -6.94 -36.23 38.21
C ARG A 108 -6.59 -35.48 39.51
N GLN A 109 -7.16 -35.83 40.67
CA GLN A 109 -6.66 -36.81 41.65
C GLN A 109 -5.15 -36.69 41.90
N TYR A 110 -4.80 -36.09 43.05
CA TYR A 110 -3.93 -36.64 44.10
C TYR A 110 -4.44 -36.14 45.45
#